data_AF-A0A849VB12-F1
#
_entry.id   AF-A0A849VB12-F1
#
_cell.length_a   1.000
_cell.length_b   1.000
_cell.length_c   1.000
_cell.angle_alpha   90.00
_cell.angle_beta   90.00
_cell.angle_gamma   90.00
#
_symmetry.space_group_name_H-M   'P 1'
#
loop_
_entity.id
_entity.type
_entity.pdbx_description
1 polymer ?
#
loop_
_entity_poly.entity_id
_entity_poly.type
_entity_poly.pdbx_seq_one_letter_code
_entity_poly.pdbx_strand_id
1 'polypeptide(L)'
;MMYLISIIVGLIAGVALATFICSHTSAARTRAFWGIIGAAGFLSGAGFLTELDETLTFLKLSENINYLVSTLSVMIVSCYIMLKSTVRRANKILKYSAGITSTILHDPPINSVYKSYIKVKDELDDEVLKERERSLNALEYRLDEKHNRLKEKEQYLSDVKEQLKLTNGDHPAITLPLGQSILIDQEFLEDIPDYFSRIIAFLDSSSMKFEFLRNEYSNSLTEDEHKYLILDSLEILASEIQNRLFSDPSVRVHFRVNDKGEYKCIASTLSSEKPSSVVSIPKNEKSMITAACEQDGFIVKSINLEYHYSTPNTKNGTWNDYMTAVFKDYFNKYGEPMLTLGVSVQSARKHKNFMYFLSHIKFHKIVSEYLDILNHEVDLREFLSSYSLGE
;
A
#
# COMPACT_ATOMS: atom_id res chain seq x y z
N MET A 1 -50.99 26.76 -44.21
CA MET A 1 -50.55 25.57 -43.44
C MET A 1 -49.49 24.77 -44.18
N MET A 2 -49.67 24.44 -45.47
CA MET A 2 -48.69 23.67 -46.26
C MET A 2 -47.29 24.29 -46.36
N TYR A 3 -47.17 25.62 -46.51
CA TYR A 3 -45.86 26.31 -46.52
C TYR A 3 -45.07 26.18 -45.21
N LEU A 4 -45.74 26.06 -44.07
CA LEU A 4 -45.07 25.87 -42.78
C LEU A 4 -44.50 24.45 -42.69
N ILE A 5 -45.23 23.48 -43.24
CA ILE A 5 -44.83 22.07 -43.28
C ILE A 5 -43.63 21.88 -44.23
N SER A 6 -43.54 22.57 -45.38
CA SER A 6 -42.31 22.53 -46.21
C SER A 6 -41.10 23.01 -45.46
N ILE A 7 -41.22 24.16 -44.79
CA ILE A 7 -40.07 24.78 -44.14
C ILE A 7 -39.54 23.84 -43.06
N ILE A 8 -40.44 23.21 -42.29
CA ILE A 8 -40.07 22.23 -41.26
C ILE A 8 -39.42 20.99 -41.89
N VAL A 9 -40.00 20.42 -42.94
CA VAL A 9 -39.45 19.23 -43.60
C VAL A 9 -38.11 19.51 -44.28
N GLY A 10 -37.98 20.65 -44.97
CA GLY A 10 -36.74 21.10 -45.61
C GLY A 10 -35.63 21.37 -44.60
N LEU A 11 -35.96 21.89 -43.42
CA LEU A 11 -35.01 22.10 -42.33
C LEU A 11 -34.54 20.77 -41.73
N ILE A 12 -35.45 19.81 -41.50
CA ILE A 12 -35.11 18.47 -41.02
C ILE A 12 -34.24 17.72 -42.03
N ALA A 13 -34.61 17.74 -43.31
CA ALA A 13 -33.85 17.09 -44.39
C ALA A 13 -32.48 17.74 -44.59
N GLY A 14 -32.39 19.08 -44.53
CA GLY A 14 -31.14 19.81 -44.66
C GLY A 14 -30.18 19.56 -43.49
N VAL A 15 -30.70 19.52 -42.26
CA VAL A 15 -29.89 19.14 -41.08
C VAL A 15 -29.41 17.70 -41.21
N ALA A 16 -30.29 16.76 -41.58
CA ALA A 16 -29.94 15.36 -41.77
C ALA A 16 -28.84 15.19 -42.84
N LEU A 17 -28.99 15.81 -44.02
CA LEU A 17 -28.00 15.77 -45.11
C LEU A 17 -26.65 16.36 -44.68
N ALA A 18 -26.65 17.50 -43.96
CA ALA A 18 -25.43 18.10 -43.44
C ALA A 18 -24.73 17.18 -42.41
N THR A 19 -25.47 16.56 -41.49
CA THR A 19 -24.90 15.54 -40.57
C THR A 19 -24.41 14.29 -41.28
N PHE A 20 -25.04 13.89 -42.39
CA PHE A 20 -24.57 12.76 -43.20
C PHE A 20 -23.20 13.08 -43.83
N ILE A 21 -23.07 14.25 -44.45
CA ILE A 21 -21.83 14.70 -45.13
C ILE A 21 -20.70 14.94 -44.11
N CYS A 22 -21.00 15.51 -42.94
CA CYS A 22 -19.98 15.91 -41.98
C CYS A 22 -19.65 14.84 -40.90
N SER A 23 -20.32 13.69 -40.86
CA SER A 23 -20.04 12.68 -39.83
C SER A 23 -18.95 11.67 -40.23
N HIS A 24 -18.06 11.39 -39.29
CA HIS A 24 -16.97 10.42 -39.43
C HIS A 24 -17.25 9.05 -38.78
N THR A 25 -18.40 8.87 -38.14
CA THR A 25 -18.80 7.60 -37.51
C THR A 25 -19.95 6.95 -38.29
N SER A 26 -19.85 5.63 -38.52
CA SER A 26 -20.85 4.85 -39.29
C SER A 26 -22.26 4.92 -38.69
N ALA A 27 -22.36 5.03 -37.36
CA ALA A 27 -23.62 5.14 -36.62
C ALA A 27 -24.33 6.51 -36.76
N ALA A 28 -23.58 7.58 -37.07
CA ALA A 28 -24.15 8.90 -37.33
C ALA A 28 -24.63 9.03 -38.77
N ARG A 29 -23.90 8.43 -39.73
CA ARG A 29 -24.33 8.35 -41.14
C ARG A 29 -25.61 7.55 -41.32
N THR A 30 -25.75 6.41 -40.66
CA THR A 30 -26.96 5.58 -40.72
C THR A 30 -28.18 6.30 -40.16
N ARG A 31 -28.05 6.99 -39.03
CA ARG A 31 -29.15 7.80 -38.46
C ARG A 31 -29.54 8.97 -39.36
N ALA A 32 -28.56 9.65 -39.95
CA ALA A 32 -28.82 10.73 -40.90
C ALA A 32 -29.49 10.23 -42.19
N PHE A 33 -29.10 9.05 -42.68
CA PHE A 33 -29.72 8.40 -43.84
C PHE A 33 -31.20 8.06 -43.60
N TRP A 34 -31.53 7.50 -42.43
CA TRP A 34 -32.93 7.26 -42.04
C TRP A 34 -33.73 8.55 -41.86
N GLY A 35 -33.11 9.63 -41.40
CA GLY A 35 -33.75 10.96 -41.34
C GLY A 35 -34.11 11.52 -42.71
N ILE A 36 -33.27 11.29 -43.74
CA ILE A 36 -33.53 11.70 -45.13
C ILE A 36 -34.68 10.88 -45.73
N ILE A 37 -34.68 9.55 -45.51
CA ILE A 37 -35.76 8.65 -45.98
C ILE A 37 -37.09 8.98 -45.30
N GLY A 38 -37.08 9.24 -43.99
CA GLY A 38 -38.27 9.61 -43.24
C GLY A 38 -38.88 10.93 -43.71
N ALA A 39 -38.05 11.94 -43.98
CA ALA A 39 -38.50 13.22 -44.53
C ALA A 39 -39.08 13.09 -45.96
N ALA A 40 -38.47 12.24 -46.81
CA ALA A 40 -38.96 11.96 -48.15
C ALA A 40 -40.29 11.17 -48.13
N GLY A 41 -40.44 10.21 -47.21
CA GLY A 41 -41.68 9.46 -47.01
C GLY A 41 -42.85 10.30 -46.48
N PHE A 42 -42.54 11.34 -45.69
CA PHE A 42 -43.56 12.28 -45.21
C PHE A 42 -44.08 13.20 -46.33
N LEU A 43 -43.22 13.57 -47.30
CA LEU A 43 -43.59 14.36 -48.47
C LEU A 43 -44.46 13.57 -49.45
N SER A 44 -44.15 12.28 -49.68
CA SER A 44 -44.97 11.42 -50.53
C SER A 44 -46.33 11.08 -49.87
N GLY A 45 -46.37 10.87 -48.56
CA GLY A 45 -47.62 10.66 -47.82
C GLY A 45 -48.52 11.91 -47.74
N ALA A 46 -47.92 13.10 -47.59
CA ALA A 46 -48.67 14.35 -47.59
C ALA A 46 -49.22 14.73 -48.97
N GLY A 47 -48.48 14.43 -50.05
CA GLY A 47 -48.96 14.61 -51.42
C GLY A 47 -50.15 13.70 -51.78
N PHE A 48 -50.11 12.44 -51.31
CA PHE A 48 -51.18 11.45 -51.58
C PHE A 48 -52.50 11.80 -50.88
N LEU A 49 -52.47 12.49 -49.73
CA LEU A 49 -53.67 12.96 -49.04
C LEU A 49 -54.30 14.22 -49.67
N THR A 50 -53.58 14.89 -50.57
CA THR A 50 -54.09 16.08 -51.29
C THR A 50 -54.58 15.79 -52.71
N GLU A 51 -54.46 14.55 -53.18
CA GLU A 51 -54.84 14.12 -54.55
C GLU A 51 -56.25 13.50 -54.65
N LEU A 52 -57.14 13.81 -53.70
CA LEU A 52 -58.55 13.37 -53.74
C LEU A 52 -59.53 14.39 -54.31
N ASP A 53 -59.07 15.39 -55.07
CA ASP A 53 -60.00 16.22 -55.86
C ASP A 53 -59.37 16.75 -57.16
N GLU A 54 -59.89 16.22 -58.28
CA GLU A 54 -59.56 16.63 -59.64
C GLU A 54 -60.14 18.03 -59.92
N THR A 55 -59.26 18.97 -60.28
CA THR A 55 -59.42 20.05 -61.28
C THR A 55 -58.35 21.14 -61.07
N LEU A 56 -57.91 21.78 -62.16
CA LEU A 56 -56.88 22.84 -62.28
C LEU A 56 -55.40 22.39 -62.29
N THR A 57 -55.00 21.78 -63.40
CA THR A 57 -53.66 21.25 -63.70
C THR A 57 -52.60 22.27 -64.16
N PHE A 58 -52.83 23.59 -64.07
CA PHE A 58 -51.78 24.58 -64.42
C PHE A 58 -51.39 25.53 -63.28
N LEU A 59 -52.30 25.82 -62.33
CA LEU A 59 -52.00 26.63 -61.14
C LEU A 59 -51.36 25.79 -60.00
N LYS A 60 -51.72 24.50 -59.87
CA LYS A 60 -51.11 23.59 -58.87
C LYS A 60 -49.65 23.25 -59.20
N LEU A 61 -49.24 23.32 -60.48
CA LEU A 61 -47.86 23.05 -60.89
C LEU A 61 -46.91 24.17 -60.43
N SER A 62 -47.34 25.44 -60.51
CA SER A 62 -46.53 26.58 -60.08
C SER A 62 -46.39 26.66 -58.56
N GLU A 63 -47.43 26.29 -57.80
CA GLU A 63 -47.38 26.18 -56.34
C GLU A 63 -46.45 25.05 -55.88
N ASN A 64 -46.50 23.89 -56.54
CA ASN A 64 -45.60 22.75 -56.27
C ASN A 64 -44.14 23.04 -56.65
N ILE A 65 -43.89 23.76 -57.75
CA ILE A 65 -42.54 24.18 -58.13
C ILE A 65 -42.01 25.22 -57.13
N ASN A 66 -42.81 26.20 -56.73
CA ASN A 66 -42.41 27.20 -55.72
C ASN A 66 -42.13 26.52 -54.36
N TYR A 67 -42.88 25.49 -54.01
CA TYR A 67 -42.63 24.68 -52.82
C TYR A 67 -41.30 23.95 -52.90
N LEU A 68 -41.02 23.26 -54.01
CA LEU A 68 -39.76 22.56 -54.26
C LEU A 68 -38.55 23.53 -54.23
N VAL A 69 -38.69 24.70 -54.85
CA VAL A 69 -37.64 25.74 -54.86
C VAL A 69 -37.41 26.31 -53.45
N SER A 70 -38.48 26.50 -52.66
CA SER A 70 -38.36 26.98 -51.28
C SER A 70 -37.64 25.97 -50.37
N THR A 71 -37.92 24.66 -50.51
CA THR A 71 -37.26 23.64 -49.71
C THR A 71 -35.81 23.45 -50.13
N LEU A 72 -35.51 23.49 -51.43
CA LEU A 72 -34.14 23.41 -51.94
C LEU A 72 -33.29 24.60 -51.47
N SER A 73 -33.86 25.82 -51.51
CA SER A 73 -33.14 27.03 -51.07
C SER A 73 -32.83 27.01 -49.57
N VAL A 74 -33.78 26.59 -48.71
CA VAL A 74 -33.53 26.42 -47.28
C VAL A 74 -32.48 25.34 -47.00
N MET A 75 -32.47 24.25 -47.78
CA MET A 75 -31.48 23.18 -47.68
C MET A 75 -30.06 23.69 -48.03
N ILE A 76 -29.93 24.46 -49.12
CA ILE A 76 -28.66 25.05 -49.56
C ILE A 76 -28.12 26.04 -48.51
N VAL A 77 -28.98 26.92 -47.99
CA VAL A 77 -28.59 27.91 -46.96
C VAL A 77 -28.13 27.21 -45.68
N SER A 78 -28.84 26.16 -45.26
CA SER A 78 -28.50 25.38 -44.06
C SER A 78 -27.15 24.67 -44.22
N CYS A 79 -26.90 24.05 -45.40
CA CYS A 79 -25.60 23.47 -45.74
C CYS A 79 -24.48 24.52 -45.75
N TYR A 80 -24.72 25.70 -46.32
CA TYR A 80 -23.72 26.78 -46.37
C TYR A 80 -23.33 27.29 -44.97
N ILE A 81 -24.31 27.48 -44.07
CA ILE A 81 -24.05 27.93 -42.69
C ILE A 81 -23.21 26.88 -41.94
N MET A 82 -23.56 25.60 -42.07
CA MET A 82 -22.81 24.49 -41.46
C MET A 82 -21.38 24.41 -42.00
N LEU A 83 -21.18 24.49 -43.32
CA LEU A 83 -19.86 24.45 -43.97
C LEU A 83 -18.97 25.61 -43.52
N LYS A 84 -19.53 26.83 -43.41
CA LYS A 84 -18.79 28.01 -42.91
C LYS A 84 -18.39 27.86 -41.44
N SER A 85 -19.22 27.20 -40.64
CA SER A 85 -18.94 26.94 -39.21
C SER A 85 -17.81 25.92 -39.02
N THR A 86 -17.77 24.86 -39.84
CA THR A 86 -16.73 23.83 -39.79
C THR A 86 -15.40 24.35 -40.33
N VAL A 87 -15.39 25.14 -41.42
CA VAL A 87 -14.18 25.82 -41.91
C VAL A 87 -13.62 26.79 -40.87
N ARG A 88 -14.46 27.54 -40.14
CA ARG A 88 -14.01 28.40 -39.03
C ARG A 88 -13.39 27.60 -37.88
N ARG A 89 -13.93 26.43 -37.53
CA ARG A 89 -13.34 25.55 -36.49
C ARG A 89 -12.02 24.94 -36.96
N ALA A 90 -11.94 24.47 -38.20
CA ALA A 90 -10.71 23.95 -38.79
C ALA A 90 -9.60 25.01 -38.84
N ASN A 91 -9.93 26.24 -39.25
CA ASN A 91 -8.98 27.35 -39.25
C ASN A 91 -8.52 27.76 -37.85
N LYS A 92 -9.35 27.62 -36.81
CA LYS A 92 -8.90 27.81 -35.42
C LYS A 92 -7.89 26.73 -35.02
N ILE A 93 -8.17 25.45 -35.32
CA ILE A 93 -7.29 24.32 -34.97
C ILE A 93 -5.93 24.42 -35.68
N LEU A 94 -5.94 24.74 -36.99
CA LEU A 94 -4.72 24.96 -37.78
C LEU A 94 -3.88 26.13 -37.26
N LYS A 95 -4.51 27.21 -36.78
CA LYS A 95 -3.80 28.37 -36.22
C LYS A 95 -3.11 28.06 -34.88
N TYR A 96 -3.66 27.16 -34.08
CA TYR A 96 -3.00 26.67 -32.85
C TYR A 96 -1.87 25.69 -33.15
N SER A 97 -2.02 24.81 -34.15
CA SER A 97 -0.98 23.85 -34.51
C SER A 97 0.26 24.55 -35.14
N ALA A 98 0.06 25.54 -36.01
CA ALA A 98 1.17 26.26 -36.65
C ALA A 98 1.96 27.15 -35.66
N GLY A 99 1.29 27.68 -34.62
CA GLY A 99 1.94 28.47 -33.58
C GLY A 99 2.97 27.65 -32.79
N ILE A 100 2.59 26.45 -32.35
CA ILE A 100 3.44 25.58 -31.53
C ILE A 100 4.66 25.08 -32.33
N THR A 101 4.49 24.68 -33.60
CA THR A 101 5.63 24.27 -34.44
C THR A 101 6.59 25.43 -34.73
N SER A 102 6.07 26.64 -34.96
CA SER A 102 6.92 27.81 -35.22
C SER A 102 7.74 28.25 -33.99
N THR A 103 7.20 28.11 -32.77
CA THR A 103 7.90 28.41 -31.53
C THR A 103 8.99 27.37 -31.20
N ILE A 104 8.73 26.08 -31.48
CA ILE A 104 9.70 24.99 -31.23
C ILE A 104 10.89 25.04 -32.22
N LEU A 105 10.67 25.53 -33.45
CA LEU A 105 11.71 25.60 -34.49
C LEU A 105 12.65 26.82 -34.37
N HIS A 106 12.22 27.90 -33.71
CA HIS A 106 12.99 29.16 -33.65
C HIS A 106 13.70 29.42 -32.32
N ASP A 107 13.46 28.63 -31.28
CA ASP A 107 14.15 28.78 -29.99
C ASP A 107 15.30 27.76 -29.86
N PRO A 108 16.58 28.18 -29.90
CA PRO A 108 17.74 27.28 -29.89
C PRO A 108 17.81 26.26 -28.73
N PRO A 109 17.42 26.58 -27.49
CA PRO A 109 17.43 25.63 -26.37
C PRO A 109 16.34 24.57 -26.52
N ILE A 110 15.17 24.92 -27.05
CA ILE A 110 14.04 23.99 -27.19
C ILE A 110 14.29 23.02 -28.34
N ASN A 111 14.88 23.50 -29.44
CA ASN A 111 15.25 22.66 -30.57
C ASN A 111 16.35 21.63 -30.22
N SER A 112 17.30 21.97 -29.33
CA SER A 112 18.33 21.02 -28.88
C SER A 112 17.75 19.93 -27.96
N VAL A 113 16.80 20.28 -27.09
CA VAL A 113 16.04 19.34 -26.27
C VAL A 113 15.15 18.44 -27.13
N TYR A 114 14.51 19.00 -28.17
CA TYR A 114 13.69 18.22 -29.09
C TYR A 114 14.51 17.26 -29.96
N LYS A 115 15.67 17.70 -30.47
CA LYS A 115 16.59 16.84 -31.23
C LYS A 115 17.22 15.75 -30.37
N SER A 116 17.54 16.02 -29.10
CA SER A 116 18.04 15.00 -28.18
C SER A 116 16.95 13.99 -27.82
N TYR A 117 15.70 14.43 -27.64
CA TYR A 117 14.55 13.53 -27.46
C TYR A 117 14.31 12.63 -28.68
N ILE A 118 14.34 13.18 -29.91
CA ILE A 118 14.20 12.38 -31.13
C ILE A 118 15.35 11.38 -31.28
N LYS A 119 16.60 11.79 -30.98
CA LYS A 119 17.76 10.91 -31.07
C LYS A 119 17.68 9.75 -30.08
N VAL A 120 17.23 10.00 -28.85
CA VAL A 120 16.97 8.95 -27.85
C VAL A 120 15.80 8.05 -28.26
N LYS A 121 14.77 8.62 -28.90
CA LYS A 121 13.61 7.87 -29.40
C LYS A 121 13.96 6.96 -30.58
N ASP A 122 14.83 7.40 -31.49
CA ASP A 122 15.28 6.61 -32.64
C ASP A 122 16.31 5.53 -32.25
N GLU A 123 16.98 5.67 -31.10
CA GLU A 123 17.91 4.68 -30.54
C GLU A 123 17.21 3.60 -29.67
N LEU A 124 15.95 3.81 -29.26
CA LEU A 124 15.14 2.80 -28.57
C LEU A 124 14.28 2.04 -29.59
N ASP A 125 14.60 0.77 -29.82
CA ASP A 125 13.81 -0.13 -30.65
C ASP A 125 12.36 -0.23 -30.10
N ASP A 126 11.40 0.30 -30.87
CA ASP A 126 9.98 0.39 -30.50
C ASP A 126 9.38 -0.99 -30.15
N GLU A 127 9.97 -2.09 -30.65
CA GLU A 127 9.58 -3.45 -30.28
C GLU A 127 9.95 -3.81 -28.84
N VAL A 128 11.16 -3.44 -28.38
CA VAL A 128 11.65 -3.74 -27.03
C VAL A 128 10.83 -2.99 -25.97
N LEU A 129 10.43 -1.75 -26.26
CA LEU A 129 9.55 -0.98 -25.39
C LEU A 129 8.14 -1.58 -25.32
N LYS A 130 7.56 -1.97 -26.46
CA LYS A 130 6.25 -2.63 -26.50
C LYS A 130 6.26 -3.98 -25.78
N GLU A 131 7.36 -4.74 -25.87
CA GLU A 131 7.51 -6.01 -25.17
C GLU A 131 7.66 -5.81 -23.65
N ARG A 132 8.42 -4.80 -23.21
CA ARG A 132 8.48 -4.40 -21.80
C ARG A 132 7.13 -3.94 -21.26
N GLU A 133 6.39 -3.13 -22.02
CA GLU A 133 5.07 -2.65 -21.62
C GLU A 133 4.07 -3.81 -21.52
N ARG A 134 4.09 -4.75 -22.47
CA ARG A 134 3.29 -5.98 -22.41
C ARG A 134 3.63 -6.84 -21.20
N SER A 135 4.92 -7.01 -20.89
CA SER A 135 5.35 -7.80 -19.73
C SER A 135 5.01 -7.14 -18.40
N LEU A 136 5.11 -5.80 -18.30
CA LEU A 136 4.66 -5.03 -17.14
C LEU A 136 3.14 -5.16 -16.94
N ASN A 137 2.34 -4.95 -17.99
CA ASN A 137 0.88 -5.07 -17.91
C ASN A 137 0.45 -6.50 -17.54
N ALA A 138 1.15 -7.52 -18.06
CA ALA A 138 0.90 -8.91 -17.69
C ALA A 138 1.29 -9.20 -16.22
N LEU A 139 2.34 -8.56 -15.70
CA LEU A 139 2.74 -8.68 -14.30
C LEU A 139 1.75 -7.97 -13.37
N GLU A 140 1.31 -6.77 -13.74
CA GLU A 140 0.31 -5.98 -13.01
C GLU A 140 -1.01 -6.74 -12.94
N TYR A 141 -1.48 -7.30 -14.06
CA TYR A 141 -2.67 -8.15 -14.09
C TYR A 141 -2.56 -9.37 -13.15
N ARG A 142 -1.40 -10.05 -13.13
CA ARG A 142 -1.16 -11.18 -12.21
C ARG A 142 -1.13 -10.76 -10.74
N LEU A 143 -0.58 -9.58 -10.46
CA LEU A 143 -0.54 -9.02 -9.11
C LEU A 143 -1.95 -8.66 -8.64
N ASP A 144 -2.75 -8.02 -9.49
CA ASP A 144 -4.15 -7.70 -9.21
C ASP A 144 -4.98 -8.96 -8.98
N GLU A 145 -4.82 -9.98 -9.82
CA GLU A 145 -5.50 -11.26 -9.64
C GLU A 145 -5.11 -11.92 -8.31
N LYS A 146 -3.81 -11.90 -7.97
CA LYS A 146 -3.31 -12.43 -6.69
C LYS A 146 -3.82 -11.62 -5.50
N HIS A 147 -3.89 -10.29 -5.63
CA HIS A 147 -4.41 -9.38 -4.60
C HIS A 147 -5.90 -9.63 -4.35
N ASN A 148 -6.69 -9.75 -5.42
CA ASN A 148 -8.12 -10.07 -5.33
C ASN A 148 -8.37 -11.44 -4.70
N ARG A 149 -7.62 -12.47 -5.10
CA ARG A 149 -7.68 -13.80 -4.48
C ARG A 149 -7.29 -13.79 -2.99
N LEU A 150 -6.32 -12.96 -2.61
CA LEU A 150 -5.94 -12.79 -1.20
C LEU A 150 -7.06 -12.12 -0.41
N LYS A 151 -7.63 -11.04 -0.95
CA LYS A 151 -8.75 -10.32 -0.34
C LYS A 151 -9.98 -11.22 -0.16
N GLU A 152 -10.31 -12.03 -1.15
CA GLU A 152 -11.39 -13.03 -1.05
C GLU A 152 -11.11 -14.07 0.04
N LYS A 153 -9.86 -14.56 0.14
CA LYS A 153 -9.45 -15.50 1.20
C LYS A 153 -9.49 -14.86 2.58
N GLU A 154 -9.04 -13.62 2.72
CA GLU A 154 -9.10 -12.87 3.97
C GLU A 154 -10.54 -12.67 4.42
N GLN A 155 -11.42 -12.30 3.49
CA GLN A 155 -12.84 -12.13 3.76
C GLN A 155 -13.49 -13.46 4.15
N TYR A 156 -13.21 -14.54 3.41
CA TYR A 156 -13.65 -15.89 3.79
C TYR A 156 -13.13 -16.30 5.18
N LEU A 157 -11.87 -16.04 5.51
CA LEU A 157 -11.31 -16.33 6.84
C LEU A 157 -11.94 -15.47 7.93
N SER A 158 -12.30 -14.22 7.64
CA SER A 158 -13.05 -13.35 8.55
C SER A 158 -14.44 -13.91 8.81
N ASP A 159 -15.15 -14.29 7.75
CA ASP A 159 -16.50 -14.86 7.82
C ASP A 159 -16.49 -16.19 8.59
N VAL A 160 -15.48 -17.05 8.34
CA VAL A 160 -15.28 -18.30 9.09
C VAL A 160 -14.94 -18.01 10.55
N LYS A 161 -14.10 -17.00 10.86
CA LYS A 161 -13.83 -16.58 12.25
C LYS A 161 -15.09 -16.06 12.94
N GLU A 162 -15.93 -15.31 12.25
CA GLU A 162 -17.19 -14.79 12.78
C GLU A 162 -18.19 -15.91 13.01
N GLN A 163 -18.30 -16.86 12.08
CA GLN A 163 -19.08 -18.08 12.26
C GLN A 163 -18.56 -18.94 13.41
N LEU A 164 -17.24 -19.06 13.58
CA LEU A 164 -16.63 -19.74 14.73
C LEU A 164 -16.97 -19.01 16.04
N LYS A 165 -16.93 -17.67 16.08
CA LYS A 165 -17.35 -16.88 17.26
C LYS A 165 -18.83 -17.04 17.60
N LEU A 166 -19.69 -17.20 16.59
CA LEU A 166 -21.14 -17.37 16.77
C LEU A 166 -21.54 -18.79 17.18
N THR A 167 -20.76 -19.79 16.76
CA THR A 167 -21.07 -21.22 17.00
C THR A 167 -20.49 -21.74 18.32
N ASN A 168 -19.44 -21.08 18.82
CA ASN A 168 -18.69 -21.51 19.98
C ASN A 168 -18.82 -20.44 21.09
N GLY A 169 -19.67 -20.69 22.10
CA GLY A 169 -19.92 -19.77 23.23
C GLY A 169 -18.66 -19.38 24.01
N ASP A 170 -18.75 -18.34 24.86
CA ASP A 170 -17.68 -17.72 25.68
C ASP A 170 -16.41 -18.56 25.86
N HIS A 171 -15.58 -18.62 24.83
CA HIS A 171 -14.30 -19.30 24.93
C HIS A 171 -13.37 -18.40 25.72
N PRO A 172 -12.65 -18.96 26.71
CA PRO A 172 -11.67 -18.19 27.45
C PRO A 172 -10.62 -17.65 26.46
N ALA A 173 -10.36 -16.35 26.56
CA ALA A 173 -9.44 -15.63 25.71
C ALA A 173 -8.46 -14.86 26.58
N ILE A 174 -7.21 -14.78 26.16
CA ILE A 174 -6.24 -13.88 26.82
C ILE A 174 -6.11 -12.58 26.03
N THR A 175 -6.08 -11.49 26.78
CA THR A 175 -5.79 -10.17 26.23
C THR A 175 -4.29 -9.98 26.13
N LEU A 176 -3.86 -9.50 24.97
CA LEU A 176 -2.50 -9.14 24.63
C LEU A 176 -2.43 -7.61 24.41
N PRO A 177 -1.22 -7.03 24.37
CA PRO A 177 -1.05 -5.62 24.05
C PRO A 177 -1.73 -5.20 22.74
N LEU A 178 -2.01 -3.90 22.63
CA LEU A 178 -2.70 -3.25 21.51
C LEU A 178 -4.16 -3.72 21.33
N GLY A 179 -4.78 -4.20 22.41
CA GLY A 179 -6.18 -4.65 22.41
C GLY A 179 -6.39 -5.96 21.63
N GLN A 180 -5.31 -6.67 21.30
CA GLN A 180 -5.38 -7.96 20.65
C GLN A 180 -5.91 -9.01 21.63
N SER A 181 -6.75 -9.92 21.14
CA SER A 181 -7.28 -11.04 21.93
C SER A 181 -7.07 -12.34 21.18
N ILE A 182 -6.51 -13.33 21.85
CA ILE A 182 -6.37 -14.67 21.30
C ILE A 182 -7.25 -15.63 22.06
N LEU A 183 -7.86 -16.55 21.33
CA LEU A 183 -8.61 -17.64 21.93
C LEU A 183 -7.63 -18.64 22.53
N ILE A 184 -7.96 -19.12 23.72
CA ILE A 184 -7.22 -20.19 24.37
C ILE A 184 -7.75 -21.51 23.79
N ASP A 185 -6.88 -22.24 23.10
CA ASP A 185 -7.15 -23.61 22.66
C ASP A 185 -6.69 -24.63 23.71
N GLN A 186 -7.02 -25.90 23.47
CA GLN A 186 -6.65 -26.99 24.38
C GLN A 186 -5.13 -27.17 24.47
N GLU A 187 -4.40 -27.00 23.35
CA GLU A 187 -2.94 -27.07 23.31
C GLU A 187 -2.31 -26.02 24.23
N PHE A 188 -2.82 -24.78 24.20
CA PHE A 188 -2.37 -23.72 25.11
C PHE A 188 -2.59 -24.10 26.58
N LEU A 189 -3.75 -24.64 26.95
CA LEU A 189 -4.03 -25.03 28.35
C LEU A 189 -3.15 -26.18 28.84
N GLU A 190 -2.92 -27.17 27.98
CA GLU A 190 -2.07 -28.34 28.29
C GLU A 190 -0.60 -27.93 28.51
N ASP A 191 -0.13 -26.91 27.81
CA ASP A 191 1.24 -26.43 27.90
C ASP A 191 1.52 -25.46 29.07
N ILE A 192 0.50 -24.86 29.71
CA ILE A 192 0.69 -23.88 30.80
C ILE A 192 1.64 -24.36 31.90
N PRO A 193 1.53 -25.60 32.43
CA PRO A 193 2.46 -26.11 33.44
C PRO A 193 3.92 -26.13 32.97
N ASP A 194 4.16 -26.47 31.69
CA ASP A 194 5.49 -26.43 31.10
C ASP A 194 6.00 -24.98 30.98
N TYR A 195 5.13 -24.05 30.59
CA TYR A 195 5.47 -22.63 30.52
C TYR A 195 5.92 -22.06 31.88
N PHE A 196 5.21 -22.39 32.97
CA PHE A 196 5.63 -22.01 34.31
C PHE A 196 6.92 -22.69 34.74
N SER A 197 7.10 -23.97 34.42
CA SER A 197 8.33 -24.71 34.73
C SER A 197 9.56 -24.06 34.08
N ARG A 198 9.43 -23.59 32.83
CA ARG A 198 10.48 -22.83 32.12
C ARG A 198 10.77 -21.48 32.77
N ILE A 199 9.76 -20.77 33.25
CA ILE A 199 9.93 -19.50 33.97
C ILE A 199 10.68 -19.73 35.27
N ILE A 200 10.31 -20.75 36.05
CA ILE A 200 11.00 -21.09 37.31
C ILE A 200 12.46 -21.44 37.02
N ALA A 201 12.72 -22.29 36.01
CA ALA A 201 14.09 -22.64 35.61
C ALA A 201 14.91 -21.41 35.18
N PHE A 202 14.29 -20.44 34.51
CA PHE A 202 14.92 -19.16 34.18
C PHE A 202 15.22 -18.34 35.44
N LEU A 203 14.27 -18.21 36.37
CA LEU A 203 14.44 -17.44 37.60
C LEU A 203 15.56 -18.00 38.47
N ASP A 204 15.57 -19.31 38.71
CA ASP A 204 16.58 -19.97 39.56
C ASP A 204 17.99 -19.79 38.99
N SER A 205 18.15 -20.06 37.68
CA SER A 205 19.44 -19.99 37.00
C SER A 205 19.94 -18.55 36.85
N SER A 206 19.06 -17.60 36.53
CA SER A 206 19.42 -16.19 36.39
C SER A 206 19.79 -15.57 37.74
N SER A 207 19.04 -15.89 38.81
CA SER A 207 19.34 -15.40 40.17
C SER A 207 20.74 -15.83 40.60
N MET A 208 21.08 -17.12 40.44
CA MET A 208 22.41 -17.63 40.80
C MET A 208 23.53 -16.94 40.01
N LYS A 209 23.34 -16.69 38.70
CA LYS A 209 24.33 -16.00 37.88
C LYS A 209 24.49 -14.53 38.27
N PHE A 210 23.39 -13.83 38.54
CA PHE A 210 23.44 -12.44 38.98
C PHE A 210 24.01 -12.28 40.40
N GLU A 211 23.81 -13.25 41.28
CA GLU A 211 24.50 -13.30 42.58
C GLU A 211 26.00 -13.52 42.43
N PHE A 212 26.42 -14.43 41.54
CA PHE A 212 27.84 -14.65 41.25
C PHE A 212 28.51 -13.38 40.73
N LEU A 213 27.88 -12.76 39.73
CA LEU A 213 28.26 -11.46 39.19
C LEU A 213 28.41 -10.42 40.32
N ARG A 214 27.40 -10.28 41.19
CA ARG A 214 27.44 -9.36 42.33
C ARG A 214 28.63 -9.56 43.25
N ASN A 215 29.00 -10.80 43.51
CA ASN A 215 30.11 -11.13 44.40
C ASN A 215 31.48 -10.83 43.77
N GLU A 216 31.62 -10.83 42.44
CA GLU A 216 32.83 -10.38 41.77
C GLU A 216 33.03 -8.84 41.87
N TYR A 217 31.96 -8.08 42.16
CA TYR A 217 31.93 -6.60 42.15
C TYR A 217 32.38 -5.92 43.43
N SER A 218 32.82 -6.65 44.46
CA SER A 218 33.23 -6.05 45.73
C SER A 218 34.52 -5.22 45.65
N ASN A 219 35.10 -5.05 44.46
CA ASN A 219 36.35 -4.31 44.20
C ASN A 219 36.08 -3.07 43.34
N SER A 220 36.87 -2.00 43.53
CA SER A 220 36.77 -0.79 42.70
C SER A 220 37.16 -1.08 41.26
N LEU A 221 36.17 -1.13 40.36
CA LEU A 221 36.35 -1.35 38.93
C LEU A 221 36.70 -0.03 38.20
N THR A 222 37.40 -0.16 37.07
CA THR A 222 37.63 0.92 36.11
C THR A 222 36.42 1.15 35.20
N GLU A 223 36.37 2.29 34.51
CA GLU A 223 35.28 2.63 33.58
C GLU A 223 35.14 1.61 32.43
N ASP A 224 36.25 1.13 31.87
CA ASP A 224 36.24 0.08 30.85
C ASP A 224 35.69 -1.25 31.39
N GLU A 225 36.08 -1.61 32.62
CA GLU A 225 35.58 -2.83 33.28
C GLU A 225 34.06 -2.73 33.56
N HIS A 226 33.53 -1.57 33.94
CA HIS A 226 32.09 -1.35 34.07
C HIS A 226 31.35 -1.63 32.75
N LYS A 227 31.90 -1.12 31.64
CA LYS A 227 31.29 -1.31 30.33
C LYS A 227 31.27 -2.77 29.90
N TYR A 228 32.40 -3.48 30.01
CA TYR A 228 32.44 -4.91 29.69
C TYR A 228 31.42 -5.68 30.52
N LEU A 229 31.30 -5.32 31.79
CA LEU A 229 30.44 -6.02 32.69
C LEU A 229 28.95 -5.86 32.41
N ILE A 230 28.53 -4.65 32.02
CA ILE A 230 27.17 -4.40 31.56
C ILE A 230 26.87 -5.27 30.34
N LEU A 231 27.78 -5.30 29.37
CA LEU A 231 27.61 -6.09 28.14
C LEU A 231 27.52 -7.60 28.45
N ASP A 232 28.41 -8.10 29.30
CA ASP A 232 28.43 -9.51 29.74
C ASP A 232 27.16 -9.87 30.51
N SER A 233 26.68 -8.98 31.39
CA SER A 233 25.44 -9.18 32.13
C SER A 233 24.22 -9.27 31.22
N LEU A 234 24.15 -8.40 30.20
CA LEU A 234 23.09 -8.44 29.18
C LEU A 234 23.20 -9.70 28.30
N GLU A 235 24.40 -10.15 27.98
CA GLU A 235 24.62 -11.40 27.23
C GLU A 235 24.25 -12.63 28.06
N ILE A 236 24.56 -12.65 29.36
CA ILE A 236 24.12 -13.68 30.30
C ILE A 236 22.61 -13.72 30.35
N LEU A 237 21.94 -12.58 30.51
CA LEU A 237 20.48 -12.51 30.54
C LEU A 237 19.85 -12.99 29.24
N ALA A 238 20.41 -12.59 28.09
CA ALA A 238 19.99 -13.09 26.78
C ALA A 238 20.15 -14.61 26.68
N SER A 239 21.29 -15.13 27.14
CA SER A 239 21.62 -16.55 27.18
C SER A 239 20.69 -17.34 28.09
N GLU A 240 20.31 -16.81 29.24
CA GLU A 240 19.35 -17.48 30.14
C GLU A 240 17.95 -17.52 29.53
N ILE A 241 17.50 -16.45 28.87
CA ILE A 241 16.23 -16.46 28.13
C ILE A 241 16.27 -17.55 27.04
N GLN A 242 17.36 -17.65 26.27
CA GLN A 242 17.44 -18.69 25.24
C GLN A 242 17.50 -20.11 25.82
N ASN A 243 18.38 -20.35 26.80
CA ASN A 243 18.72 -21.69 27.27
C ASN A 243 17.73 -22.25 28.30
N ARG A 244 17.17 -21.40 29.16
CA ARG A 244 16.26 -21.82 30.23
C ARG A 244 14.80 -21.54 29.92
N LEU A 245 14.50 -20.35 29.40
CA LEU A 245 13.11 -19.98 29.10
C LEU A 245 12.61 -20.67 27.83
N PHE A 246 13.35 -20.56 26.72
CA PHE A 246 12.97 -21.20 25.45
C PHE A 246 13.53 -22.61 25.27
N SER A 247 14.71 -22.88 25.87
CA SER A 247 15.47 -24.12 25.72
C SER A 247 15.62 -24.57 24.26
N ASP A 248 15.93 -23.62 23.38
CA ASP A 248 15.98 -23.84 21.94
C ASP A 248 17.05 -22.97 21.25
N PRO A 249 18.07 -23.56 20.61
CA PRO A 249 19.11 -22.80 19.92
C PRO A 249 18.61 -22.08 18.67
N SER A 250 17.43 -22.42 18.15
CA SER A 250 16.77 -21.72 17.04
C SER A 250 16.03 -20.44 17.48
N VAL A 251 16.25 -20.01 18.73
CA VAL A 251 15.78 -18.74 19.29
C VAL A 251 16.98 -17.82 19.46
N ARG A 252 16.86 -16.56 19.01
CA ARG A 252 17.88 -15.52 19.22
C ARG A 252 17.32 -14.43 20.10
N VAL A 253 17.99 -14.19 21.22
CA VAL A 253 17.68 -13.12 22.16
C VAL A 253 18.73 -12.03 22.00
N HIS A 254 18.30 -10.77 21.98
CA HIS A 254 19.22 -9.65 21.80
C HIS A 254 18.70 -8.37 22.46
N PHE A 255 19.64 -7.58 22.95
CA PHE A 255 19.40 -6.25 23.50
C PHE A 255 19.88 -5.20 22.51
N ARG A 256 19.07 -4.16 22.29
CA ARG A 256 19.49 -2.98 21.51
C ARG A 256 19.52 -1.73 22.35
N VAL A 257 20.54 -0.91 22.12
CA VAL A 257 20.64 0.45 22.63
C VAL A 257 20.21 1.46 21.59
N ASN A 258 19.66 2.57 22.04
CA ASN A 258 19.44 3.75 21.24
C ASN A 258 20.76 4.49 21.00
N ASP A 259 21.29 4.43 19.78
CA ASP A 259 22.53 5.08 19.34
C ASP A 259 22.30 5.91 18.08
N LYS A 260 22.46 7.23 18.19
CA LYS A 260 22.53 8.18 17.06
C LYS A 260 21.42 8.01 16.00
N GLY A 261 20.18 7.79 16.44
CA GLY A 261 19.01 7.69 15.53
C GLY A 261 18.62 6.27 15.12
N GLU A 262 19.34 5.26 15.60
CA GLU A 262 19.04 3.85 15.36
C GLU A 262 19.05 3.05 16.66
N TYR A 263 18.31 1.94 16.69
CA TYR A 263 18.45 0.91 17.71
C TYR A 263 19.47 -0.13 17.25
N LYS A 264 20.64 -0.16 17.90
CA LYS A 264 21.77 -1.05 17.56
C LYS A 264 21.92 -2.15 18.59
N CYS A 265 22.20 -3.36 18.12
CA CYS A 265 22.41 -4.51 19.00
C CYS A 265 23.71 -4.36 19.80
N ILE A 266 23.64 -4.55 21.11
CA ILE A 266 24.80 -4.50 22.02
C ILE A 266 25.10 -5.85 22.68
N ALA A 267 24.11 -6.72 22.83
CA ALA A 267 24.27 -8.08 23.37
C ALA A 267 23.32 -9.06 22.65
N SER A 268 23.76 -10.28 22.40
CA SER A 268 22.99 -11.30 21.66
C SER A 268 23.48 -12.71 21.98
N THR A 269 22.61 -13.72 21.89
CA THR A 269 22.94 -15.12 22.22
C THR A 269 23.81 -15.85 21.19
N LEU A 270 23.86 -15.38 19.94
CA LEU A 270 24.63 -16.06 18.88
C LEU A 270 26.09 -15.60 18.91
N SER A 271 26.93 -16.28 19.71
CA SER A 271 28.37 -16.00 19.85
C SER A 271 29.18 -16.06 18.54
N SER A 272 28.67 -16.73 17.50
CA SER A 272 29.31 -16.78 16.18
C SER A 272 29.00 -15.57 15.28
N GLU A 273 27.92 -14.85 15.55
CA GLU A 273 27.56 -13.64 14.82
C GLU A 273 27.87 -12.42 15.70
N LYS A 274 28.83 -11.59 15.30
CA LYS A 274 29.09 -10.30 15.99
C LYS A 274 27.75 -9.54 16.15
N PRO A 275 27.54 -8.75 17.23
CA PRO A 275 26.33 -7.92 17.41
C PRO A 275 25.96 -7.10 16.15
N SER A 276 26.94 -6.75 15.34
CA SER A 276 26.79 -6.12 14.01
C SER A 276 25.99 -6.92 12.96
N SER A 277 25.70 -8.19 13.20
CA SER A 277 24.86 -9.06 12.34
C SER A 277 23.36 -8.82 12.51
N VAL A 278 22.97 -8.27 13.65
CA VAL A 278 21.58 -7.94 13.96
C VAL A 278 21.28 -6.58 13.35
N VAL A 279 20.31 -6.56 12.44
CA VAL A 279 19.90 -5.35 11.72
C VAL A 279 19.49 -4.24 12.69
N SER A 280 20.08 -3.06 12.50
CA SER A 280 19.68 -1.83 13.19
C SER A 280 18.28 -1.39 12.75
N ILE A 281 17.51 -0.84 13.68
CA ILE A 281 16.17 -0.33 13.39
C ILE A 281 16.20 1.20 13.50
N PRO A 282 15.92 1.95 12.42
CA PRO A 282 15.84 3.41 12.50
C PRO A 282 14.71 3.85 13.42
N LYS A 283 14.93 4.90 14.22
CA LYS A 283 13.91 5.40 15.18
C LYS A 283 12.65 5.91 14.52
N ASN A 284 12.80 6.57 13.37
CA ASN A 284 11.72 7.29 12.71
C ASN A 284 10.79 6.36 11.92
N GLU A 285 11.09 5.06 11.90
CA GLU A 285 10.33 4.06 11.16
C GLU A 285 9.27 3.42 12.06
N LYS A 286 8.11 3.16 11.48
CA LYS A 286 7.05 2.39 12.15
C LYS A 286 7.58 0.98 12.42
N SER A 287 7.70 0.62 13.70
CA SER A 287 8.33 -0.63 14.11
C SER A 287 7.67 -1.26 15.34
N MET A 288 8.05 -2.48 15.65
CA MET A 288 7.61 -3.17 16.88
C MET A 288 8.13 -2.48 18.15
N ILE A 289 9.24 -1.73 18.05
CA ILE A 289 9.76 -0.91 19.17
C ILE A 289 8.81 0.27 19.41
N THR A 290 8.41 1.00 18.36
CA THR A 290 7.47 2.11 18.51
C THR A 290 6.11 1.63 19.05
N ALA A 291 5.65 0.45 18.61
CA ALA A 291 4.44 -0.17 19.12
C ALA A 291 4.55 -0.54 20.61
N ALA A 292 5.71 -1.06 21.04
CA ALA A 292 5.97 -1.40 22.43
C ALA A 292 6.07 -0.16 23.34
N CYS A 293 6.37 1.02 22.81
CA CYS A 293 6.30 2.27 23.57
C CYS A 293 4.86 2.68 23.91
N GLU A 294 3.90 2.36 23.03
CA GLU A 294 2.48 2.72 23.22
C GLU A 294 1.79 1.85 24.27
N GLN A 295 2.24 0.60 24.45
CA GLN A 295 1.69 -0.31 25.44
C GLN A 295 2.73 -1.16 26.16
N ASP A 296 2.50 -1.30 27.47
CA ASP A 296 3.34 -2.09 28.38
C ASP A 296 3.21 -3.60 28.14
N GLY A 297 4.20 -4.20 27.49
CA GLY A 297 4.21 -5.63 27.20
C GLY A 297 5.19 -6.02 26.09
N PHE A 298 5.34 -7.33 25.90
CA PHE A 298 5.91 -7.84 24.66
C PHE A 298 4.89 -7.69 23.53
N ILE A 299 5.28 -7.01 22.45
CA ILE A 299 4.52 -6.98 21.19
C ILE A 299 5.02 -8.14 20.31
N VAL A 300 4.11 -8.99 19.83
CA VAL A 300 4.44 -10.18 19.02
C VAL A 300 4.11 -9.93 17.54
N LYS A 301 5.06 -10.21 16.63
CA LYS A 301 4.95 -9.85 15.20
C LYS A 301 3.79 -10.55 14.50
N SER A 302 3.54 -11.84 14.77
CA SER A 302 2.45 -12.60 14.13
C SER A 302 1.04 -12.03 14.31
N ILE A 303 0.82 -11.19 15.31
CA ILE A 303 -0.47 -10.53 15.60
C ILE A 303 -0.43 -9.01 15.39
N ASN A 304 0.73 -8.44 15.05
CA ASN A 304 0.96 -7.00 14.87
C ASN A 304 1.81 -6.73 13.60
N LEU A 305 1.42 -7.35 12.48
CA LEU A 305 2.18 -7.33 11.22
C LEU A 305 2.35 -5.92 10.64
N GLU A 306 1.43 -5.01 10.94
CA GLU A 306 1.43 -3.61 10.54
C GLU A 306 2.56 -2.77 11.16
N TYR A 307 3.26 -3.32 12.16
CA TYR A 307 4.44 -2.74 12.80
C TYR A 307 5.73 -3.52 12.43
N HIS A 308 5.65 -4.48 11.52
CA HIS A 308 6.81 -5.23 11.08
C HIS A 308 7.73 -4.36 10.20
N TYR A 309 8.92 -4.08 10.71
CA TYR A 309 9.97 -3.42 9.94
C TYR A 309 10.67 -4.44 9.02
N SER A 310 10.48 -4.30 7.71
CA SER A 310 11.17 -5.10 6.68
C SER A 310 12.35 -4.32 6.13
N THR A 311 13.56 -4.89 6.14
CA THR A 311 14.70 -4.28 5.42
C THR A 311 14.86 -4.91 4.03
N PRO A 312 15.18 -4.14 2.98
CA PRO A 312 15.36 -4.66 1.62
C PRO A 312 16.45 -5.73 1.47
N ASN A 313 17.43 -5.75 2.38
CA ASN A 313 18.63 -6.61 2.30
C ASN A 313 18.60 -7.81 3.26
N THR A 314 17.57 -7.98 4.10
CA THR A 314 17.44 -9.22 4.86
C THR A 314 16.83 -10.27 3.94
N LYS A 315 17.58 -11.36 3.72
CA LYS A 315 16.95 -12.62 3.32
C LYS A 315 15.94 -12.97 4.42
N ASN A 316 14.67 -12.66 4.19
CA ASN A 316 13.51 -12.84 5.08
C ASN A 316 13.21 -14.32 5.44
N GLY A 317 14.22 -15.21 5.41
CA GLY A 317 14.01 -16.66 5.49
C GLY A 317 14.32 -17.30 6.84
N THR A 318 15.13 -16.68 7.70
CA THR A 318 15.59 -17.36 8.93
C THR A 318 14.64 -17.15 10.11
N TRP A 319 14.16 -15.93 10.34
CA TRP A 319 13.39 -15.56 11.53
C TRP A 319 11.91 -15.38 11.18
N ASN A 320 11.09 -16.38 11.51
CA ASN A 320 9.70 -16.43 11.08
C ASN A 320 8.79 -15.55 11.95
N ASP A 321 9.02 -15.50 13.25
CA ASP A 321 8.29 -14.65 14.20
C ASP A 321 9.24 -14.05 15.25
N TYR A 322 8.80 -13.02 15.95
CA TYR A 322 9.55 -12.42 17.03
C TYR A 322 8.66 -11.61 17.97
N MET A 323 9.16 -11.36 19.18
CA MET A 323 8.56 -10.44 20.13
C MET A 323 9.54 -9.35 20.57
N THR A 324 9.02 -8.18 20.92
CA THR A 324 9.82 -7.01 21.30
C THR A 324 9.21 -6.34 22.53
N ALA A 325 10.06 -5.96 23.48
CA ALA A 325 9.68 -5.17 24.65
C ALA A 325 10.61 -3.98 24.83
N VAL A 326 10.08 -2.94 25.47
CA VAL A 326 10.80 -1.78 25.98
C VAL A 326 10.67 -1.75 27.50
N PHE A 327 11.62 -1.12 28.18
CA PHE A 327 11.66 -1.05 29.65
C PHE A 327 11.34 0.36 30.11
N LYS A 328 10.25 0.53 30.87
CA LYS A 328 9.72 1.84 31.29
C LYS A 328 10.72 2.68 32.07
N ASP A 329 11.58 2.02 32.84
CA ASP A 329 12.61 2.67 33.66
C ASP A 329 13.86 3.03 32.85
N TYR A 330 13.88 2.77 31.53
CA TYR A 330 15.01 3.07 30.66
C TYR A 330 14.54 3.90 29.47
N PHE A 331 13.91 5.04 29.74
CA PHE A 331 13.56 6.05 28.75
C PHE A 331 14.46 7.28 28.93
N ASN A 332 14.90 7.85 27.80
CA ASN A 332 15.66 9.08 27.82
C ASN A 332 14.73 10.29 28.10
N LYS A 333 15.33 11.46 28.29
CA LYS A 333 14.60 12.73 28.52
C LYS A 333 13.64 13.14 27.40
N TYR A 334 13.75 12.52 26.21
CA TYR A 334 12.89 12.76 25.05
C TYR A 334 11.75 11.74 24.91
N GLY A 335 11.60 10.82 25.87
CA GLY A 335 10.56 9.79 25.83
C GLY A 335 10.86 8.65 24.85
N GLU A 336 12.14 8.44 24.49
CA GLU A 336 12.55 7.31 23.67
C GLU A 336 13.15 6.20 24.56
N PRO A 337 12.88 4.91 24.27
CA PRO A 337 13.51 3.83 25.00
C PRO A 337 15.02 3.85 24.73
N MET A 338 15.81 3.69 25.79
CA MET A 338 17.26 3.62 25.75
C MET A 338 17.73 2.18 25.53
N LEU A 339 16.96 1.22 26.04
CA LEU A 339 17.22 -0.22 25.93
C LEU A 339 15.95 -0.94 25.47
N THR A 340 16.12 -1.90 24.57
CA THR A 340 15.03 -2.75 24.07
C THR A 340 15.46 -4.20 24.07
N LEU A 341 14.50 -5.11 24.25
CA LEU A 341 14.71 -6.55 24.17
C LEU A 341 13.96 -7.11 22.96
N GLY A 342 14.66 -7.90 22.14
CA GLY A 342 14.08 -8.67 21.07
C GLY A 342 14.33 -10.17 21.25
N VAL A 343 13.29 -10.97 21.00
CA VAL A 343 13.39 -12.44 20.94
C VAL A 343 12.87 -12.89 19.58
N SER A 344 13.74 -13.42 18.74
CA SER A 344 13.42 -13.89 17.39
C SER A 344 13.44 -15.42 17.35
N VAL A 345 12.46 -16.02 16.66
CA VAL A 345 12.32 -17.48 16.56
C VAL A 345 12.33 -17.94 15.11
N GLN A 346 13.04 -19.04 14.81
CA GLN A 346 13.00 -19.65 13.49
C GLN A 346 11.69 -20.43 13.25
N SER A 347 11.08 -21.01 14.28
CA SER A 347 9.80 -21.72 14.17
C SER A 347 8.68 -20.96 14.87
N ALA A 348 7.88 -20.22 14.11
CA ALA A 348 6.69 -19.54 14.63
C ALA A 348 5.72 -20.55 15.25
N ARG A 349 5.48 -21.68 14.58
CA ARG A 349 4.55 -22.72 15.05
C ARG A 349 4.91 -23.26 16.44
N LYS A 350 6.19 -23.52 16.69
CA LYS A 350 6.66 -24.12 17.96
C LYS A 350 6.51 -23.17 19.14
N HIS A 351 6.77 -21.88 18.93
CA HIS A 351 6.93 -20.91 20.03
C HIS A 351 5.77 -19.93 20.17
N LYS A 352 4.78 -19.96 19.26
CA LYS A 352 3.66 -19.01 19.21
C LYS A 352 2.93 -18.89 20.55
N ASN A 353 2.41 -20.01 21.07
CA ASN A 353 1.61 -20.01 22.30
C ASN A 353 2.43 -19.54 23.50
N PHE A 354 3.69 -19.94 23.59
CA PHE A 354 4.58 -19.49 24.65
C PHE A 354 4.90 -18.00 24.57
N MET A 355 5.16 -17.44 23.37
CA MET A 355 5.35 -15.98 23.22
C MET A 355 4.11 -15.18 23.63
N TYR A 356 2.91 -15.69 23.31
CA TYR A 356 1.66 -15.08 23.74
C TYR A 356 1.47 -15.15 25.24
N PHE A 357 1.79 -16.28 25.85
CA PHE A 357 1.79 -16.44 27.30
C PHE A 357 2.74 -15.44 27.98
N LEU A 358 4.00 -15.34 27.52
CA LEU A 358 4.99 -14.39 28.04
C LEU A 358 4.55 -12.93 27.89
N SER A 359 3.90 -12.60 26.78
CA SER A 359 3.30 -11.27 26.57
C SER A 359 2.15 -11.01 27.55
N HIS A 360 1.25 -11.98 27.73
CA HIS A 360 0.10 -11.87 28.62
C HIS A 360 0.49 -11.68 30.09
N ILE A 361 1.45 -12.48 30.59
CA ILE A 361 1.93 -12.38 31.97
C ILE A 361 2.90 -11.19 32.18
N LYS A 362 3.21 -10.44 31.12
CA LYS A 362 4.16 -9.31 31.14
C LYS A 362 5.54 -9.73 31.64
N PHE A 363 6.08 -10.82 31.10
CA PHE A 363 7.38 -11.37 31.49
C PHE A 363 8.53 -10.36 31.39
N HIS A 364 8.41 -9.32 30.55
CA HIS A 364 9.42 -8.27 30.44
C HIS A 364 9.64 -7.51 31.76
N LYS A 365 8.67 -7.51 32.68
CA LYS A 365 8.83 -6.94 34.03
C LYS A 365 9.83 -7.72 34.88
N ILE A 366 9.83 -9.05 34.78
CA ILE A 366 10.82 -9.90 35.44
C ILE A 366 12.21 -9.58 34.91
N VAL A 367 12.34 -9.42 33.59
CA VAL A 367 13.61 -8.99 32.97
C VAL A 367 14.03 -7.60 33.50
N SER A 368 13.08 -6.68 33.68
CA SER A 368 13.32 -5.35 34.27
C SER A 368 13.93 -5.42 35.66
N GLU A 369 13.49 -6.35 36.51
CA GLU A 369 14.06 -6.52 37.87
C GLU A 369 15.56 -6.88 37.82
N TYR A 370 16.00 -7.71 36.88
CA TYR A 370 17.43 -7.99 36.69
C TYR A 370 18.20 -6.78 36.14
N LEU A 371 17.58 -5.98 35.28
CA LEU A 371 18.17 -4.73 34.81
C LEU A 371 18.31 -3.71 35.95
N ASP A 372 17.35 -3.66 36.88
CA ASP A 372 17.40 -2.78 38.05
C ASP A 372 18.52 -3.18 39.00
N ILE A 373 18.75 -4.49 39.19
CA ILE A 373 19.93 -5.00 39.91
C ILE A 373 21.20 -4.52 39.21
N LEU A 374 21.31 -4.71 37.90
CA LEU A 374 22.48 -4.25 37.14
C LEU A 374 22.68 -2.73 37.27
N ASN A 375 21.59 -1.96 37.24
CA ASN A 375 21.64 -0.50 37.41
C ASN A 375 22.13 -0.09 38.79
N HIS A 376 21.71 -0.80 39.84
CA HIS A 376 22.17 -0.53 41.20
C HIS A 376 23.66 -0.80 41.37
N GLU A 377 24.19 -1.84 40.73
CA GLU A 377 25.60 -2.24 40.91
C GLU A 377 26.58 -1.45 40.02
N VAL A 378 26.21 -1.09 38.79
CA VAL A 378 27.15 -0.50 37.80
C VAL A 378 26.59 0.66 36.97
N ASP A 379 25.50 1.29 37.40
CA ASP A 379 24.83 2.43 36.73
C ASP A 379 24.57 2.21 35.22
N LEU A 380 23.78 1.17 34.94
CA LEU A 380 23.29 0.87 33.59
C LEU A 380 22.68 2.09 32.89
N ARG A 381 21.95 2.95 33.61
CA ARG A 381 21.29 4.12 33.02
C ARG A 381 22.31 5.15 32.55
N GLU A 382 23.36 5.43 33.31
CA GLU A 382 24.46 6.30 32.87
C GLU A 382 25.14 5.71 31.63
N PHE A 383 25.47 4.42 31.65
CA PHE A 383 26.03 3.72 30.49
C PHE A 383 25.17 3.88 29.25
N LEU A 384 23.86 3.62 29.33
CA LEU A 384 22.95 3.76 28.19
C LEU A 384 22.80 5.23 27.74
N SER A 385 22.96 6.19 28.66
CA SER A 385 22.89 7.62 28.34
C SER A 385 24.04 8.06 27.44
N SER A 386 25.23 7.49 27.62
CA SER A 386 26.40 7.76 26.78
C SER A 386 26.15 7.49 25.28
N TYR A 387 25.42 6.42 24.95
CA TYR A 387 25.03 6.09 23.57
C TYR A 387 24.02 7.08 22.98
N SER A 388 23.13 7.60 23.82
CA SER A 388 22.09 8.53 23.39
C SER A 388 22.58 9.96 23.18
N LEU A 389 23.67 10.34 23.86
CA LEU A 389 24.24 11.68 23.84
C LEU A 389 25.37 11.85 22.81
N GLY A 390 25.90 10.76 22.26
CA GLY A 390 26.82 10.81 21.15
C GLY A 390 28.17 11.44 21.49
N GLU A 391 28.77 11.02 22.61
CA GLU A 391 30.22 11.16 22.79
C GLU A 391 30.98 10.12 21.95
#